data_AF-A0A2G1WH87-F1
#
_entry.id   AF-A0A2G1WH87-F1
#
_cell.length_a   1.000
_cell.length_b   1.000
_cell.length_c   1.000
_cell.angle_alpha   90.00
_cell.angle_beta   90.00
_cell.angle_gamma   90.00
#
_symmetry.space_group_name_H-M   'P 1'
#
loop_
_entity.id
_entity.type
_entity.pdbx_description
1 polymer ?
#
loop_
_entity_poly.entity_id
_entity_poly.type
_entity_poly.pdbx_seq_one_letter_code
_entity_poly.pdbx_strand_id
1 'polypeptide(L)' 'MVMLVVGSMLTNTIRAEYELFAQLAATTTHLLVDVANLPISREIAEVVVPVGVLMGIWVFAYELQRLSRSG' A
#
# COMPACT_ATOMS: atom_id res chain seq x y z
N MET A 1 2.30 11.74 18.38
CA MET A 1 1.61 10.59 19.00
C MET A 1 0.61 9.93 18.05
N VAL A 2 -0.36 10.67 17.48
CA VAL A 2 -1.39 10.07 16.60
C VAL A 2 -0.83 9.38 15.35
N MET A 3 0.22 9.89 14.70
CA MET A 3 0.85 9.21 13.56
C MET A 3 1.45 7.85 13.91
N LEU A 4 2.01 7.71 15.12
CA LEU A 4 2.53 6.43 15.60
C LEU A 4 1.39 5.44 15.88
N VAL A 5 0.26 5.93 16.38
CA VAL A 5 -0.95 5.13 16.63
C VAL A 5 -1.58 4.65 15.31
N VAL A 6 -1.73 5.55 14.33
CA VAL A 6 -2.22 5.18 12.99
C VAL A 6 -1.28 4.17 12.36
N GLY A 7 0.03 4.36 12.52
CA GLY A 7 0.99 3.43 11.94
C GLY A 7 1.04 2.07 12.60
N SER A 8 0.91 2.00 13.92
CA SER A 8 0.83 0.72 14.62
C SER A 8 -0.47 0.01 14.30
N MET A 9 -1.59 0.73 14.20
CA MET A 9 -2.87 0.17 13.74
C MET A 9 -2.76 -0.37 12.32
N LEU A 10 -2.21 0.41 11.38
CA LEU A 10 -2.03 -0.04 10.00
C LEU A 10 -1.14 -1.29 9.92
N THR A 11 -0.03 -1.30 10.65
CA THR A 11 0.88 -2.46 10.72
C THR A 11 0.17 -3.69 11.28
N ASN A 12 -0.66 -3.52 12.32
CA ASN A 12 -1.44 -4.62 12.90
C ASN A 12 -2.53 -5.11 11.95
N THR A 13 -3.22 -4.21 11.25
CA THR A 13 -4.22 -4.55 10.24
C THR A 13 -3.60 -5.29 9.07
N ILE A 14 -2.47 -4.82 8.53
CA ILE A 14 -1.76 -5.54 7.45
C ILE A 14 -1.31 -6.91 7.93
N ARG A 15 -0.85 -7.03 9.18
CA ARG A 15 -0.47 -8.33 9.75
C ARG A 15 -1.67 -9.27 9.88
N ALA A 16 -2.83 -8.76 10.29
CA ALA A 16 -4.07 -9.54 10.41
C ALA A 16 -4.63 -9.95 9.04
N GLU A 17 -4.55 -9.04 8.06
CA GLU A 17 -5.12 -9.17 6.72
C GLU A 17 -4.04 -9.38 5.66
N TYR A 18 -2.96 -10.08 6.03
CA TYR A 18 -1.78 -10.22 5.16
C TYR A 18 -2.11 -10.85 3.81
N GLU A 19 -2.99 -11.85 3.79
CA GLU A 19 -3.42 -12.51 2.55
C GLU A 19 -4.13 -11.54 1.60
N LEU A 20 -4.97 -10.66 2.15
CA LEU A 20 -5.69 -9.66 1.37
C LEU A 20 -4.72 -8.61 0.80
N PHE A 21 -3.73 -8.18 1.60
CA PHE A 21 -2.66 -7.33 1.14
C PHE A 21 -1.83 -8.00 0.02
N ALA A 22 -1.47 -9.26 0.19
CA ALA A 22 -0.71 -10.01 -0.82
C ALA A 22 -1.49 -10.16 -2.13
N GLN A 23 -2.79 -10.45 -2.06
CA GLN A 23 -3.67 -10.49 -3.23
C GLN A 23 -3.77 -9.13 -3.91
N LEU A 24 -3.91 -8.05 -3.14
CA LEU A 24 -3.96 -6.69 -3.68
C LEU A 24 -2.65 -6.34 -4.40
N ALA A 25 -1.51 -6.64 -3.80
CA ALA A 25 -0.20 -6.41 -4.39
C ALA A 25 -0.01 -7.22 -5.69
N ALA A 26 -0.33 -8.51 -5.68
CA ALA A 26 -0.25 -9.37 -6.85
C ALA A 26 -1.16 -8.89 -8.00
N THR A 27 -2.40 -8.53 -7.67
CA THR A 27 -3.36 -7.98 -8.64
C THR A 27 -2.85 -6.68 -9.24
N THR A 28 -2.30 -5.80 -8.41
CA THR A 28 -1.73 -4.52 -8.87
C THR A 28 -0.52 -4.75 -9.77
N THR A 29 0.37 -5.70 -9.42
CA THR A 29 1.51 -6.08 -10.27
C THR A 29 1.04 -6.61 -11.61
N HIS A 30 0.02 -7.49 -11.64
CA HIS A 30 -0.56 -8.01 -12.88
C HIS A 30 -1.12 -6.88 -13.75
N LEU A 31 -1.89 -5.96 -13.16
CA LEU A 31 -2.45 -4.82 -13.87
C LEU A 31 -1.36 -3.91 -14.46
N LEU A 32 -0.30 -3.63 -13.71
CA LEU A 32 0.77 -2.74 -14.16
C LEU A 32 1.66 -3.39 -15.22
N VAL A 33 2.06 -4.64 -15.01
CA VAL A 33 3.02 -5.33 -15.89
C VAL A 33 2.32 -5.90 -17.11
N ASP A 34 1.23 -6.64 -16.93
CA ASP A 34 0.63 -7.43 -18.02
C ASP A 34 -0.45 -6.65 -18.78
N VAL A 35 -1.20 -5.77 -18.10
CA VAL A 35 -2.28 -4.99 -18.74
C VAL A 35 -1.77 -3.63 -19.23
N ALA A 36 -1.05 -2.88 -18.39
CA ALA A 36 -0.50 -1.58 -18.75
C ALA A 36 0.84 -1.67 -19.50
N ASN A 37 1.42 -2.87 -19.62
CA ASN A 37 2.68 -3.13 -20.32
C ASN A 37 3.83 -2.21 -19.88
N LEU A 38 3.90 -1.91 -18.57
CA LEU A 38 4.99 -1.13 -18.01
C LEU A 38 6.32 -1.85 -18.28
N PRO A 39 7.37 -1.13 -18.76
CA PRO A 39 8.66 -1.72 -19.09
C PRO A 39 9.48 -1.96 -17.82
N ILE A 40 8.98 -2.82 -16.94
CA ILE A 40 9.62 -3.25 -15.70
C ILE A 40 9.60 -4.78 -15.66
N SER A 41 10.70 -5.39 -15.20
CA SER A 41 10.72 -6.85 -15.05
C SER A 41 9.77 -7.25 -13.92
N ARG A 42 9.12 -8.41 -14.11
CA ARG A 42 8.19 -8.97 -13.12
C ARG A 42 8.84 -9.14 -11.75
N GLU A 43 10.07 -9.63 -11.71
CA GLU A 43 10.83 -9.84 -10.48
C GLU A 43 11.03 -8.54 -9.69
N ILE A 44 11.29 -7.42 -10.37
CA ILE A 44 11.38 -6.11 -9.72
C ILE A 44 9.98 -5.63 -9.29
N ALA A 45 8.98 -5.80 -10.14
CA ALA A 45 7.61 -5.36 -9.86
C ALA A 45 6.99 -6.08 -8.65
N GLU A 46 7.26 -7.38 -8.47
CA GLU A 46 6.81 -8.18 -7.33
C GLU A 46 7.31 -7.67 -5.98
N VAL A 47 8.40 -6.89 -5.96
CA VAL A 47 8.93 -6.25 -4.74
C VAL A 47 8.47 -4.79 -4.65
N VAL A 48 8.63 -4.03 -5.74
CA VAL A 48 8.41 -2.58 -5.73
C VAL A 48 6.93 -2.24 -5.62
N VAL A 49 6.04 -2.97 -6.30
CA VAL A 49 4.60 -2.69 -6.27
C VAL A 49 4.00 -2.87 -4.88
N PRO A 50 4.22 -3.98 -4.12
CA PRO A 50 3.72 -4.08 -2.76
C PRO A 50 4.21 -2.95 -1.85
N VAL A 51 5.49 -2.57 -1.95
CA VAL A 51 6.04 -1.43 -1.18
C VAL A 51 5.34 -0.13 -1.57
N GLY A 52 5.11 0.11 -2.86
CA GLY A 52 4.37 1.26 -3.35
C GLY A 52 2.93 1.30 -2.84
N VAL A 53 2.25 0.16 -2.80
CA VAL A 53 0.89 0.04 -2.24
C VAL A 53 0.89 0.40 -0.75
N LEU A 54 1.86 -0.12 0.04
CA LEU A 54 2.00 0.24 1.45
C LEU A 54 2.22 1.73 1.66
N MET A 55 3.11 2.33 0.86
CA MET A 55 3.38 3.75 0.91
C MET A 55 2.15 4.57 0.52
N GLY A 56 1.40 4.15 -0.50
CA GLY A 56 0.14 4.78 -0.90
C GLY A 56 -0.90 4.75 0.21
N ILE A 57 -1.08 3.62 0.88
CA ILE A 57 -1.98 3.47 2.03
C ILE A 57 -1.54 4.40 3.17
N TRP A 58 -0.23 4.48 3.43
CA TRP A 58 0.32 5.36 4.46
C TRP A 58 0.04 6.84 4.18
N VAL A 59 0.32 7.29 2.94
CA VAL A 59 0.08 8.68 2.52
C VAL A 59 -1.42 9.00 2.59
N PHE A 60 -2.27 8.08 2.16
CA PHE A 60 -3.73 8.25 2.26
C PHE A 60 -4.19 8.42 3.71
N ALA A 61 -3.69 7.60 4.63
CA ALA A 61 -4.01 7.72 6.05
C ALA A 61 -3.50 9.04 6.65
N TYR A 62 -2.33 9.51 6.23
CA TYR A 62 -1.79 10.80 6.62
C TYR A 62 -2.67 11.97 6.14
N GLU A 63 -3.05 11.99 4.87
CA GLU A 63 -3.88 13.07 4.31
C GLU A 63 -5.29 13.07 4.93
N LEU A 64 -5.90 11.91 5.18
CA LEU A 64 -7.16 11.83 5.93
C LEU A 64 -7.03 12.43 7.32
N GLN A 65 -5.94 12.12 8.03
CA GLN A 65 -5.67 12.72 9.33
C GLN A 65 -5.48 14.23 9.24
N ARG A 66 -4.79 14.72 8.21
CA ARG A 66 -4.59 16.16 7.98
C ARG A 66 -5.92 16.87 7.76
N LEU A 67 -6.79 16.33 6.89
CA LEU A 67 -8.13 16.86 6.64
C LEU A 67 -8.98 16.89 7.91
N SER A 68 -8.94 15.81 8.70
CA SER A 68 -9.65 15.73 9.98
C SER A 68 -9.18 16.75 11.02
N ARG A 69 -7.94 17.26 10.93
CA ARG A 69 -7.41 18.29 11.84
C ARG A 69 -7.66 19.72 11.37
N SER A 70 -7.92 19.91 10.08
CA SER A 70 -8.22 21.22 9.49
C SER A 70 -9.71 21.58 9.52
N GLY A 71 -10.57 20.62 9.88
CA GLY A 71 -12.01 20.81 10.07
C GLY A 71 -12.38 21.11 11.51
#